data_AF-A0A2A4PUT6-F1
#
_entry.id   AF-A0A2A4PUT6-F1
#
_cell.length_a   1.000
_cell.length_b   1.000
_cell.length_c   1.000
_cell.angle_alpha   90.00
_cell.angle_beta   90.00
_cell.angle_gamma   90.00
#
_symmetry.space_group_name_H-M   'P 1'
#
loop_
_entity.id
_entity.type
_entity.pdbx_description
1 polymer ?
#
loop_
_entity_poly.entity_id
_entity_poly.type
_entity_poly.pdbx_seq_one_letter_code
_entity_poly.pdbx_strand_id
1 'polypeptide(L)'
;MANPFSLDEFYDACPQIEEEFQTELDDSLNPRGPDFLFQLVGDLPLAHAACALDVGCGEGQDTLRLAERFNFRATGVDPVERHIAVANNALVTGHSNLIGRVSFKIGRA
;
A
#
# COMPACT_ATOMS: atom_id res chain seq x y z
N MET A 1 -22.62 26.67 -0.46
CA MET A 1 -22.14 25.85 0.66
C MET A 1 -21.55 24.60 0.03
N ALA A 2 -20.23 24.39 0.14
CA ALA A 2 -19.58 23.23 -0.45
C ALA A 2 -20.00 21.96 0.32
N ASN A 3 -20.43 20.94 -0.41
CA ASN A 3 -20.76 19.63 0.16
C ASN A 3 -19.51 19.07 0.86
N PRO A 4 -19.61 18.47 2.06
CA PRO A 4 -18.45 17.85 2.69
C PRO A 4 -17.92 16.73 1.79
N PHE A 5 -16.62 16.78 1.48
CA PHE A 5 -15.95 15.77 0.67
C PHE A 5 -15.96 14.42 1.41
N SER A 6 -16.59 13.40 0.83
CA SER A 6 -16.57 12.03 1.33
C SER A 6 -15.48 11.24 0.62
N LEU A 7 -14.52 10.69 1.38
CA LEU A 7 -13.48 9.82 0.83
C LEU A 7 -14.07 8.54 0.20
N ASP A 8 -15.10 7.98 0.82
CA ASP A 8 -15.75 6.77 0.32
C ASP A 8 -16.40 7.01 -1.04
N GLU A 9 -17.11 8.13 -1.21
CA GLU A 9 -17.70 8.51 -2.50
C GLU A 9 -16.64 8.80 -3.56
N PHE A 10 -15.51 9.39 -3.18
CA PHE A 10 -14.39 9.66 -4.09
C PHE A 10 -13.75 8.35 -4.59
N TYR A 11 -13.52 7.39 -3.70
CA TYR A 11 -12.98 6.07 -4.08
C TYR A 11 -13.98 5.23 -4.89
N ASP A 12 -15.29 5.39 -4.68
CA ASP A 12 -16.34 4.70 -5.45
C ASP A 12 -16.60 5.35 -6.82
N ALA A 13 -16.33 6.64 -6.99
CA ALA A 13 -16.53 7.39 -8.23
C ALA A 13 -15.32 7.36 -9.18
N CYS A 14 -14.11 7.21 -8.65
CA CYS A 14 -12.86 7.12 -9.43
C CYS A 14 -12.89 6.08 -10.59
N PRO A 15 -13.52 4.89 -10.44
CA PRO A 15 -13.57 3.88 -11.49
C PRO A 15 -14.35 4.29 -12.77
N GLN A 16 -15.11 5.38 -12.74
CA GLN A 16 -16.05 5.74 -13.80
C GLN A 16 -15.42 6.58 -14.93
N ILE A 17 -14.17 7.02 -14.75
CA ILE A 17 -13.39 7.83 -15.72
C ILE A 17 -12.03 7.16 -16.00
N GLU A 18 -11.85 5.92 -15.51
CA GLU A 18 -10.54 5.37 -15.19
C GLU A 18 -9.69 5.06 -16.43
N GLU A 19 -10.26 4.54 -17.51
CA GLU A 19 -9.44 3.97 -18.59
C GLU A 19 -8.72 5.03 -19.45
N GLU A 20 -9.44 6.08 -19.88
CA GLU A 20 -8.89 7.14 -20.73
C GLU A 20 -7.97 8.07 -19.92
N PHE A 21 -8.33 8.34 -18.66
CA PHE A 21 -7.51 9.12 -17.74
C PHE A 21 -6.24 8.38 -17.32
N GLN A 22 -6.31 7.07 -17.05
CA GLN A 22 -5.12 6.26 -16.76
C GLN A 22 -4.20 6.17 -17.97
N THR A 23 -4.75 6.06 -19.19
CA THR A 23 -3.93 6.04 -20.41
C THR A 23 -3.11 7.33 -20.57
N GLU A 24 -3.72 8.51 -20.36
CA GLU A 24 -2.98 9.79 -20.39
C GLU A 24 -1.97 9.94 -19.23
N LEU A 25 -2.29 9.41 -18.04
CA LEU A 25 -1.36 9.41 -16.91
C LEU A 25 -0.15 8.51 -17.17
N ASP A 26 -0.37 7.31 -17.73
CA ASP A 26 0.69 6.36 -18.08
C ASP A 26 1.65 6.97 -19.12
N ASP A 27 1.12 7.62 -20.15
CA ASP A 27 1.94 8.26 -21.19
C ASP A 27 2.72 9.49 -20.65
N SER A 28 2.08 10.33 -19.83
CA SER A 28 2.67 11.60 -19.39
C SER A 28 3.63 11.46 -18.21
N LEU A 29 3.40 10.52 -17.31
CA LEU A 29 4.23 10.32 -16.11
C LEU A 29 5.39 9.35 -16.34
N ASN A 30 5.36 8.58 -17.42
CA ASN A 30 6.30 7.47 -17.67
C ASN A 30 6.53 6.66 -16.38
N PRO A 31 5.45 6.12 -15.79
CA PRO A 31 5.49 5.55 -14.46
C PRO A 31 6.49 4.39 -14.44
N ARG A 32 7.32 4.38 -13.40
CA ARG A 32 8.23 3.26 -13.20
C ARG A 32 7.40 2.05 -12.81
N GLY A 33 7.77 0.89 -13.34
CA GLY A 33 7.04 -0.35 -13.07
C GLY A 33 6.91 -0.66 -11.57
N PRO A 34 5.96 -1.53 -11.20
CA PRO A 34 5.61 -1.81 -9.79
C PRO A 34 6.76 -2.34 -8.95
N ASP A 35 7.82 -2.84 -9.58
CA ASP A 35 9.01 -3.35 -8.91
C ASP A 35 10.04 -2.27 -8.53
N PHE A 36 9.91 -1.06 -9.07
CA PHE A 36 10.92 -0.01 -8.92
C PHE A 36 11.16 0.38 -7.46
N LEU A 37 10.10 0.48 -6.65
CA LEU A 37 10.21 0.73 -5.21
C LEU A 37 11.16 -0.27 -4.54
N PHE A 38 10.98 -1.55 -4.84
CA PHE A 38 11.76 -2.62 -4.23
C PHE A 38 13.19 -2.68 -4.80
N GLN A 39 13.40 -2.30 -6.06
CA GLN A 39 14.75 -2.11 -6.60
C GLN A 39 15.48 -1.01 -5.82
N LEU A 40 14.85 0.15 -5.66
CA LEU A 40 15.39 1.27 -4.90
C LEU A 40 15.73 0.87 -3.45
N VAL A 41 14.80 0.21 -2.75
CA VAL A 41 15.02 -0.25 -1.37
C VAL A 41 16.18 -1.24 -1.29
N GLY A 42 16.34 -2.11 -2.28
CA GLY A 42 17.43 -3.09 -2.34
C GLY A 42 18.83 -2.46 -2.51
N ASP A 43 18.90 -1.28 -3.11
CA ASP A 43 20.15 -0.53 -3.32
C ASP A 43 20.52 0.34 -2.10
N LEU A 44 19.62 0.54 -1.15
CA LEU A 44 19.88 1.31 0.06
C LEU A 44 20.63 0.45 1.10
N PRO A 45 21.63 1.01 1.81
CA PRO A 45 22.37 0.30 2.85
C PRO A 45 21.57 0.23 4.17
N LEU A 46 20.38 -0.37 4.11
CA LEU A 46 19.48 -0.52 5.25
C LEU A 46 19.88 -1.71 6.12
N ALA A 47 19.73 -1.56 7.43
CA ALA A 47 20.00 -2.64 8.37
C ALA A 47 19.04 -3.82 8.15
N HIS A 48 19.54 -5.04 8.41
CA HIS A 48 18.67 -6.21 8.52
C HIS A 48 17.57 -5.97 9.57
N ALA A 49 16.33 -6.33 9.23
CA ALA A 49 15.17 -6.11 10.10
C ALA A 49 14.90 -4.64 10.47
N ALA A 50 15.26 -3.70 9.58
CA ALA A 50 14.82 -2.32 9.68
C ALA A 50 13.28 -2.22 9.79
N CYS A 51 12.82 -1.12 10.39
CA CYS A 51 11.39 -0.82 10.49
C CYS A 51 10.95 -0.04 9.25
N ALA A 52 9.86 -0.47 8.63
CA ALA A 52 9.19 0.20 7.52
C ALA A 52 7.79 0.64 7.94
N LEU A 53 7.42 1.87 7.54
CA LEU A 53 6.07 2.38 7.65
C LEU A 53 5.56 2.67 6.24
N ASP A 54 4.47 2.03 5.87
CA ASP A 54 3.80 2.17 4.58
C ASP A 54 2.48 2.91 4.80
N VAL A 55 2.39 4.15 4.29
CA VAL A 55 1.27 5.07 4.54
C VAL A 55 0.41 5.18 3.28
N GLY A 56 -0.88 4.90 3.42
CA GLY A 56 -1.75 4.63 2.27
C GLY A 56 -1.48 3.22 1.72
N CYS A 57 -1.33 2.23 2.61
CA CYS A 57 -0.89 0.89 2.22
C CYS A 57 -1.91 0.10 1.38
N GLY A 58 -3.13 0.62 1.22
CA GLY A 58 -4.22 -0.09 0.56
C GLY A 58 -4.39 -1.48 1.17
N GLU A 59 -4.57 -2.48 0.31
CA GLU A 59 -4.72 -3.89 0.71
C GLU A 59 -3.42 -4.56 1.20
N GLY A 60 -2.33 -3.80 1.36
CA GLY A 60 -1.13 -4.21 2.10
C GLY A 60 -0.09 -5.01 1.30
N GLN A 61 -0.23 -5.09 -0.03
CA GLN A 61 0.68 -5.86 -0.89
C GLN A 61 2.15 -5.41 -0.73
N ASP A 62 2.40 -4.10 -0.75
CA ASP A 62 3.75 -3.55 -0.64
C ASP A 62 4.32 -3.72 0.78
N THR A 63 3.50 -3.47 1.81
CA THR A 63 3.86 -3.75 3.22
C THR A 63 4.35 -5.20 3.41
N LEU A 64 3.63 -6.18 2.86
CA LEU A 64 4.00 -7.59 2.94
C LEU A 64 5.30 -7.86 2.18
N ARG A 65 5.41 -7.34 0.95
CA ARG A 65 6.57 -7.54 0.08
C ARG A 65 7.85 -6.95 0.67
N LEU A 66 7.77 -5.82 1.38
CA LEU A 66 8.88 -5.25 2.14
C LEU A 66 9.38 -6.21 3.24
N ALA A 67 8.47 -6.82 3.99
CA ALA A 67 8.81 -7.76 5.06
C ALA A 67 9.39 -9.07 4.52
N GLU A 68 8.86 -9.59 3.41
CA GLU A 68 9.35 -10.83 2.78
C GLU A 68 10.72 -10.66 2.16
N ARG A 69 10.88 -9.62 1.32
CA ARG A 69 12.08 -9.45 0.50
C ARG A 69 13.27 -8.94 1.30
N PHE A 70 13.03 -8.07 2.30
CA PHE A 70 14.10 -7.39 3.03
C PHE A 70 14.14 -7.73 4.51
N ASN A 71 13.31 -8.68 4.95
CA ASN A 71 13.23 -9.13 6.34
C ASN A 71 12.81 -8.02 7.32
N PHE A 72 12.19 -6.95 6.83
CA PHE A 72 11.78 -5.78 7.62
C PHE A 72 10.66 -6.08 8.62
N ARG A 73 10.55 -5.21 9.62
CA ARG A 73 9.35 -5.07 10.46
C ARG A 73 8.47 -3.99 9.86
N ALA A 74 7.37 -4.36 9.24
CA ALA A 74 6.56 -3.44 8.45
C ALA A 74 5.24 -3.11 9.17
N THR A 75 4.82 -1.85 9.10
CA THR A 75 3.47 -1.43 9.50
C THR A 75 2.81 -0.75 8.32
N GLY A 76 1.69 -1.29 7.86
CA GLY A 76 0.82 -0.64 6.89
C GLY A 76 -0.24 0.21 7.60
N VAL A 77 -0.48 1.42 7.10
CA VAL A 77 -1.51 2.33 7.60
C VAL A 77 -2.37 2.81 6.44
N ASP A 78 -3.68 2.66 6.56
CA ASP A 78 -4.64 3.12 5.54
C ASP A 78 -5.90 3.70 6.23
N PRO A 79 -6.52 4.77 5.70
CA PRO A 79 -7.74 5.31 6.29
C PRO A 79 -8.98 4.45 6.01
N VAL A 80 -8.94 3.54 5.04
CA VAL A 80 -10.12 2.75 4.62
C VAL A 80 -10.18 1.42 5.38
N GLU A 81 -11.28 1.18 6.10
CA GLU A 81 -11.43 -0.04 6.92
C GLU A 81 -11.38 -1.34 6.12
N ARG A 82 -11.98 -1.36 4.92
CA ARG A 82 -11.98 -2.55 4.04
C ARG A 82 -10.56 -2.99 3.68
N HIS A 83 -9.67 -2.03 3.41
CA HIS A 83 -8.29 -2.28 3.02
C HIS A 83 -7.53 -3.00 4.14
N ILE A 84 -7.67 -2.50 5.38
CA ILE A 84 -7.05 -3.12 6.55
C ILE A 84 -7.63 -4.51 6.83
N ALA A 85 -8.93 -4.73 6.60
CA ALA A 85 -9.53 -6.06 6.75
C ALA A 85 -8.96 -7.07 5.73
N VAL A 86 -8.85 -6.68 4.45
CA VAL A 86 -8.25 -7.50 3.39
C VAL A 86 -6.78 -7.79 3.69
N ALA A 87 -6.01 -6.76 4.06
CA ALA A 87 -4.59 -6.88 4.37
C ALA A 87 -4.34 -7.84 5.55
N ASN A 88 -5.13 -7.75 6.62
CA ASN A 88 -5.04 -8.67 7.74
C ASN A 88 -5.44 -10.11 7.36
N ASN A 89 -6.46 -10.28 6.50
CA ASN A 89 -6.82 -11.61 6.00
C ASN A 89 -5.69 -12.23 5.18
N ALA A 90 -5.08 -11.46 4.28
CA ALA A 90 -3.93 -11.88 3.50
C ALA A 90 -2.74 -12.27 4.40
N LEU A 91 -2.46 -11.47 5.44
CA LEU A 91 -1.40 -11.78 6.42
C LEU A 91 -1.63 -13.13 7.11
N VAL A 92 -2.85 -13.42 7.53
CA VAL A 92 -3.16 -14.65 8.27
C VAL A 92 -3.21 -15.88 7.35
N THR A 93 -3.77 -15.74 6.15
CA THR A 93 -4.05 -16.86 5.25
C THR A 93 -2.90 -17.19 4.29
N GLY A 94 -2.16 -16.18 3.84
CA GLY A 94 -1.10 -16.30 2.83
C GLY A 94 0.32 -16.04 3.35
N HIS A 95 0.46 -15.30 4.46
CA HIS A 95 1.77 -14.82 4.93
C HIS A 95 1.98 -15.05 6.44
N SER A 96 1.54 -16.20 6.93
CA SER A 96 1.57 -16.52 8.37
C SER A 96 2.97 -16.51 8.99
N ASN A 97 4.02 -16.73 8.19
CA ASN A 97 5.43 -16.60 8.57
C ASN A 97 5.87 -15.15 8.86
N LEU A 98 5.05 -14.15 8.52
CA LEU A 98 5.31 -12.73 8.78
C LEU A 98 4.57 -12.22 10.03
N ILE A 99 3.71 -13.03 10.64
CA ILE A 99 3.03 -12.70 11.89
C ILE A 99 4.06 -12.34 12.96
N GLY A 100 3.83 -11.24 13.66
CA GLY A 100 4.75 -10.69 14.66
C GLY A 100 5.79 -9.70 14.11
N ARG A 101 5.91 -9.58 12.78
CA ARG A 101 6.75 -8.57 12.11
C ARG A 101 5.96 -7.59 11.26
N VAL A 102 4.81 -8.03 10.75
CA VAL A 102 3.88 -7.19 9.98
C VAL A 102 2.65 -6.87 10.81
N SER A 103 2.17 -5.63 10.71
CA SER A 103 0.88 -5.22 11.27
C SER A 103 0.19 -4.19 10.37
N PHE A 104 -1.14 -4.13 10.42
CA PHE A 104 -1.95 -3.18 9.67
C PHE A 104 -2.82 -2.36 10.62
N LYS A 105 -2.95 -1.06 10.37
CA LYS A 105 -3.66 -0.12 11.25
C LYS A 105 -4.51 0.87 10.46
N ILE A 106 -5.64 1.25 11.04
CA ILE A 106 -6.44 2.36 10.53
C ILE A 106 -5.73 3.69 10.83
N GLY A 107 -5.51 4.47 9.77
CA GLY A 107 -5.04 5.84 9.84
C GLY A 107 -6.17 6.85 9.92
N ARG A 108 -5.87 8.07 10.35
CA ARG A 108 -6.77 9.23 10.24
C ARG A 108 -6.01 10.35 9.55
N ALA A 109 -6.67 11.04 8.63
CA ALA A 109 -6.17 12.22 7.93
C ALA A 109 -6.60 13.50 8.65
#